data_AF-A0A6C2UFN0-F1
#
_entry.id   AF-A0A6C2UFN0-F1
#
_cell.length_a   1.000
_cell.length_b   1.000
_cell.length_c   1.000
_cell.angle_alpha   90.00
_cell.angle_beta   90.00
_cell.angle_gamma   90.00
#
_symmetry.space_group_name_H-M   'P 1'
#
loop_
_entity.id
_entity.type
_entity.pdbx_description
1 polymer ?
#
loop_
_entity_poly.entity_id
_entity_poly.type
_entity_poly.pdbx_seq_one_letter_code
_entity_poly.pdbx_strand_id
1 'polypeptide(L)'
;MKSERMWKKVLKEFPCDAPADKIESTARVLEGMTYEPVLLLKTPGFLRIGRMALEKELDRVVQLTTKEMMAEGFGPNANFNEFKAKHIQLLIYHYSLLCRLRSDDPAAWDIINELYEDD
;
A
#
# COMPACT_ATOMS: atom_id res chain seq x y z
N MET A 1 -6.60 2.70 -25.51
CA MET A 1 -5.86 2.66 -24.22
C MET A 1 -5.85 4.05 -23.59
N LYS A 2 -6.92 4.42 -22.88
CA LYS A 2 -6.98 5.66 -22.09
C LYS A 2 -7.60 5.34 -20.72
N SER A 3 -7.00 4.39 -20.01
CA SER A 3 -7.17 4.34 -18.56
C SER A 3 -6.31 5.46 -18.00
N GLU A 4 -6.80 6.69 -18.13
CA GLU A 4 -6.25 7.83 -17.42
C GLU A 4 -6.24 7.43 -15.95
N ARG A 5 -5.03 7.21 -15.42
CA ARG A 5 -4.73 6.48 -14.20
C ARG A 5 -5.64 6.96 -13.06
N MET A 6 -6.71 6.21 -12.77
CA MET A 6 -7.78 6.61 -11.85
C MET A 6 -7.24 6.98 -10.46
N TRP A 7 -6.16 6.33 -10.04
CA TRP A 7 -5.46 6.60 -8.78
C TRP A 7 -4.74 7.96 -8.74
N LYS A 8 -4.41 8.60 -9.87
CA LYS A 8 -3.75 9.91 -9.86
C LYS A 8 -4.60 11.00 -9.23
N LYS A 9 -5.93 10.91 -9.33
CA LYS A 9 -6.83 11.85 -8.65
C LYS A 9 -6.82 11.59 -7.15
N VAL A 10 -6.93 10.33 -6.74
CA VAL A 10 -6.87 9.91 -5.34
C VAL A 10 -5.55 10.32 -4.69
N LEU A 11 -4.41 10.13 -5.37
CA LEU A 11 -3.10 10.51 -4.83
C LEU A 11 -2.96 12.02 -4.57
N LYS A 12 -3.67 12.86 -5.32
CA LYS A 12 -3.67 14.32 -5.10
C LYS A 12 -4.43 14.72 -3.86
N GLU A 13 -5.39 13.90 -3.42
CA GLU A 13 -6.19 14.14 -2.21
C GLU A 13 -5.45 13.68 -0.95
N PHE A 14 -4.41 12.85 -1.08
CA PHE A 14 -3.57 12.51 0.06
C PHE A 14 -2.81 13.72 0.61
N PRO A 15 -2.62 13.78 1.93
CA PRO A 15 -1.81 14.81 2.55
C PRO A 15 -0.37 14.78 2.02
N CYS A 16 0.38 15.84 2.33
CA CYS A 16 1.83 15.80 2.12
C CYS A 16 2.45 14.68 2.96
N ASP A 17 3.58 14.16 2.50
CA ASP A 17 4.30 13.13 3.24
C ASP A 17 4.64 13.64 4.64
N ALA A 18 4.43 12.79 5.64
CA ALA A 18 4.83 13.08 7.00
C ALA A 18 6.37 13.27 7.07
N PRO A 19 6.86 14.00 8.08
CA PRO A 19 8.30 14.08 8.36
C PRO A 19 8.97 12.70 8.42
N ALA A 20 10.23 12.62 7.98
CA ALA A 20 10.93 11.34 7.84
C ALA A 20 11.10 10.58 9.17
N ASP A 21 11.33 11.32 10.26
CA ASP A 21 11.34 10.80 11.63
C ASP A 21 10.00 10.18 12.01
N LYS A 22 8.88 10.82 11.63
CA LYS A 22 7.53 10.29 11.88
C LYS A 22 7.24 9.04 11.07
N ILE A 23 7.64 9.02 9.79
CA ILE A 23 7.54 7.82 8.94
C ILE A 23 8.30 6.65 9.58
N GLU A 24 9.55 6.89 10.00
CA GLU A 24 10.39 5.85 10.61
C GLU A 24 9.85 5.39 11.97
N SER A 25 9.40 6.31 12.83
CA SER A 25 8.85 5.95 14.14
C SER A 25 7.58 5.12 14.00
N THR A 26 6.65 5.51 13.12
CA THR A 26 5.42 4.74 12.87
C THR A 26 5.74 3.37 12.28
N ALA A 27 6.67 3.29 11.33
CA ALA A 27 7.10 2.02 10.75
C ALA A 27 7.66 1.06 11.82
N ARG A 28 8.51 1.54 12.73
CA ARG A 28 9.07 0.72 13.81
C ARG A 28 8.02 0.19 14.78
N VAL A 29 7.03 1.01 15.13
CA VAL A 29 5.92 0.56 16.00
C VAL A 29 5.17 -0.58 15.32
N LEU A 30 4.76 -0.39 14.06
CA LEU A 30 4.05 -1.41 13.28
C LEU A 30 4.89 -2.69 13.12
N GLU A 31 6.18 -2.58 12.86
CA GLU A 31 7.09 -3.74 12.81
C GLU A 31 7.20 -4.46 14.16
N GLY A 32 7.21 -3.72 15.27
CA GLY A 32 7.18 -4.28 16.62
C GLY A 32 5.90 -5.05 16.93
N MET A 33 4.79 -4.67 16.31
CA MET A 33 3.50 -5.38 16.36
C MET A 33 3.41 -6.51 15.33
N THR A 34 4.47 -6.78 14.57
CA THR A 34 4.47 -7.72 13.43
C THR A 34 3.39 -7.41 12.39
N TYR A 35 3.02 -6.13 12.27
CA TYR A 35 2.03 -5.68 11.28
C TYR A 35 2.53 -5.94 9.86
N GLU A 36 1.70 -6.64 9.08
CA GLU A 36 1.93 -6.86 7.66
C GLU A 36 0.69 -6.41 6.87
N PRO A 37 0.82 -5.45 5.94
CA PRO A 37 -0.31 -5.04 5.12
C PRO A 37 -0.73 -6.19 4.19
N VAL A 38 -2.03 -6.47 4.14
CA VAL A 38 -2.58 -7.53 3.30
C VAL A 38 -2.53 -7.11 1.83
N LEU A 39 -1.44 -7.49 1.17
CA LEU A 39 -1.16 -7.15 -0.23
C LEU A 39 -1.06 -8.41 -1.11
N LEU A 40 -1.60 -8.32 -2.31
CA LEU A 40 -1.57 -9.42 -3.30
C LEU A 40 -0.20 -9.61 -4.00
N LEU A 41 0.59 -8.53 -4.08
CA LEU A 41 1.93 -8.54 -4.64
C LEU A 41 2.89 -8.01 -3.59
N LYS A 42 4.11 -8.55 -3.57
CA LYS A 42 5.14 -8.08 -2.63
C LYS A 42 5.47 -6.61 -2.91
N THR A 43 5.41 -5.81 -1.86
CA THR A 43 5.79 -4.40 -1.89
C THR A 43 6.79 -4.11 -0.76
N PRO A 44 8.07 -4.48 -0.96
CA PRO A 44 9.08 -4.33 0.09
C PRO A 44 9.21 -2.89 0.57
N GLY A 45 9.35 -2.70 1.88
CA GLY A 45 9.51 -1.36 2.48
C GLY A 45 8.23 -0.52 2.49
N PHE A 46 7.05 -1.12 2.25
CA PHE A 46 5.77 -0.41 2.20
C PHE A 46 5.55 0.55 3.39
N LEU A 47 5.87 0.13 4.61
CA LEU A 47 5.68 0.94 5.82
C LEU A 47 6.45 2.28 5.82
N ARG A 48 7.47 2.40 4.97
CA ARG A 48 8.33 3.59 4.86
C ARG A 48 8.11 4.39 3.58
N ILE A 49 7.20 3.99 2.71
CA ILE A 49 6.98 4.73 1.45
C ILE A 49 6.32 6.09 1.73
N GLY A 50 6.72 7.10 0.97
CA GLY A 50 5.98 8.34 0.77
C GLY A 50 5.19 8.32 -0.55
N ARG A 51 4.47 9.40 -0.85
CA ARG A 51 3.52 9.48 -1.97
C ARG A 51 4.20 9.26 -3.31
N MET A 52 5.41 9.78 -3.49
CA MET A 52 6.18 9.58 -4.72
C MET A 52 6.58 8.12 -4.94
N ALA A 53 6.93 7.41 -3.86
CA ALA A 53 7.27 5.99 -3.94
C ALA A 53 6.02 5.15 -4.20
N LEU A 54 4.88 5.49 -3.58
CA LEU A 54 3.59 4.88 -3.90
C LEU A 54 3.22 5.09 -5.38
N GLU A 55 3.36 6.29 -5.94
CA GLU A 55 3.04 6.53 -7.35
C GLU A 55 3.87 5.65 -8.29
N LYS A 56 5.17 5.51 -8.01
CA LYS A 56 6.06 4.62 -8.77
C LYS A 56 5.64 3.16 -8.67
N GLU A 57 5.21 2.73 -7.49
CA GLU A 57 4.75 1.36 -7.26
C GLU A 57 3.44 1.07 -8.00
N LEU A 58 2.48 1.99 -7.95
CA LEU A 58 1.24 1.88 -8.73
C LEU A 58 1.52 1.81 -10.24
N ASP A 59 2.46 2.60 -10.72
CA ASP A 59 2.90 2.55 -12.12
C ASP A 59 3.55 1.21 -12.48
N ARG A 60 4.40 0.66 -11.60
CA ARG A 60 5.02 -0.66 -11.76
C ARG A 60 3.95 -1.75 -11.90
N VAL A 61 2.97 -1.77 -11.00
CA VAL A 61 1.91 -2.80 -10.97
C VAL A 61 1.11 -2.82 -12.27
N VAL A 62 0.80 -1.65 -12.83
CA VAL A 62 0.07 -1.53 -14.10
C VAL A 62 0.90 -2.09 -15.25
N GLN A 63 2.20 -1.85 -15.23
CA GLN A 63 3.14 -2.26 -16.26
C GLN A 63 3.54 -3.73 -16.20
N LEU A 64 3.26 -4.44 -15.10
CA LEU A 64 3.59 -5.86 -14.97
C LEU A 64 3.09 -6.68 -16.15
N THR A 65 3.98 -7.43 -16.77
CA THR A 65 3.67 -8.32 -17.87
C THR A 65 3.04 -9.62 -17.37
N THR A 66 2.38 -10.36 -18.26
CA THR A 66 1.90 -11.73 -17.97
C THR A 66 3.03 -12.60 -17.40
N LYS A 67 4.23 -12.51 -17.95
CA LYS A 67 5.39 -13.29 -17.49
C LYS A 67 5.77 -12.95 -16.05
N GLU A 68 5.77 -11.66 -15.70
CA GLU A 68 6.05 -11.21 -14.33
C GLU A 68 4.94 -11.60 -13.37
N MET A 69 3.67 -11.48 -13.76
CA MET A 69 2.54 -11.99 -12.96
C MET A 69 2.66 -13.49 -12.70
N MET A 70 3.07 -14.28 -13.69
CA MET A 70 3.30 -15.72 -13.47
C MET A 70 4.50 -15.98 -12.54
N ALA A 71 5.55 -15.17 -12.60
CA ALA A 71 6.70 -15.27 -11.70
C ALA A 71 6.35 -14.94 -10.24
N GLU A 72 5.31 -14.11 -10.02
CA GLU A 72 4.72 -13.83 -8.69
C GLU A 72 3.79 -14.97 -8.21
N GLY A 73 3.66 -16.06 -8.98
CA GLY A 73 2.91 -17.27 -8.59
C GLY A 73 1.47 -17.35 -9.11
N PHE A 74 1.03 -16.40 -9.94
CA PHE A 74 -0.31 -16.46 -10.52
C PHE A 74 -0.39 -17.49 -11.66
N GLY A 75 -1.51 -18.23 -11.72
CA GLY A 75 -1.74 -19.22 -12.77
C GLY A 75 -1.89 -18.61 -14.18
N PRO A 76 -1.63 -19.38 -15.24
CA PRO A 76 -1.64 -18.89 -16.63
C PRO A 76 -3.01 -18.40 -17.12
N ASN A 77 -4.09 -18.87 -16.49
CA ASN A 77 -5.47 -18.50 -16.82
C ASN A 77 -6.08 -17.47 -15.85
N ALA A 78 -5.25 -16.88 -14.96
CA ALA A 78 -5.72 -15.90 -14.00
C ALA A 78 -6.09 -14.58 -14.67
N ASN A 79 -7.07 -13.87 -14.10
CA ASN A 79 -7.45 -12.54 -14.56
C ASN A 79 -6.45 -11.48 -14.04
N PHE A 80 -5.29 -11.35 -14.69
CA PHE A 80 -4.22 -10.45 -14.23
C PHE A 80 -4.66 -8.98 -14.09
N ASN A 81 -5.57 -8.52 -14.96
CA ASN A 81 -6.06 -7.14 -14.88
C ASN A 81 -6.88 -6.90 -13.60
N GLU A 82 -7.68 -7.88 -13.19
CA GLU A 82 -8.43 -7.82 -11.95
C GLU A 82 -7.50 -7.87 -10.73
N PHE A 83 -6.51 -8.77 -10.72
CA PHE A 83 -5.52 -8.82 -9.64
C PHE A 83 -4.74 -7.51 -9.49
N LYS A 84 -4.28 -6.92 -10.60
CA LYS A 84 -3.63 -5.61 -10.58
C LYS A 84 -4.55 -4.52 -10.03
N ALA A 85 -5.81 -4.49 -10.47
CA ALA A 85 -6.78 -3.51 -10.00
C ALA A 85 -7.03 -3.64 -8.49
N LYS A 86 -7.20 -4.88 -7.99
CA LYS A 86 -7.36 -5.16 -6.56
C LYS A 86 -6.12 -4.80 -5.76
N HIS A 87 -4.94 -5.13 -6.27
CA HIS A 87 -3.69 -4.78 -5.59
C HIS A 87 -3.51 -3.25 -5.50
N ILE A 88 -3.82 -2.51 -6.57
CA ILE A 88 -3.83 -1.03 -6.55
C ILE A 88 -4.79 -0.48 -5.50
N GLN A 89 -6.01 -1.06 -5.38
CA GLN A 89 -6.97 -0.66 -4.33
C GLN A 89 -6.40 -0.89 -2.93
N LEU A 90 -5.77 -2.05 -2.70
CA LEU A 90 -5.13 -2.36 -1.41
C LEU A 90 -3.96 -1.43 -1.09
N LEU A 91 -3.09 -1.14 -2.06
CA LEU A 91 -1.98 -0.19 -1.88
C LEU A 91 -2.48 1.20 -1.46
N ILE A 92 -3.53 1.70 -2.11
CA ILE A 92 -4.14 2.99 -1.79
C ILE A 92 -4.77 2.96 -0.39
N TYR A 93 -5.52 1.91 -0.08
CA TYR A 93 -6.15 1.72 1.22
C TYR A 93 -5.12 1.71 2.36
N HIS A 94 -4.11 0.84 2.27
CA HIS A 94 -3.08 0.73 3.30
C HIS A 94 -2.22 1.99 3.40
N TYR A 95 -1.96 2.69 2.29
CA TYR A 95 -1.23 3.96 2.35
C TYR A 95 -2.05 5.07 3.01
N SER A 96 -3.36 5.11 2.77
CA SER A 96 -4.27 6.02 3.47
C SER A 96 -4.22 5.78 4.99
N LEU A 97 -4.23 4.51 5.41
CA LEU A 97 -4.08 4.14 6.81
C LEU A 97 -2.73 4.61 7.37
N LEU A 98 -1.62 4.38 6.65
CA LEU A 98 -0.30 4.90 7.06
C LEU A 98 -0.29 6.43 7.21
N CYS A 99 -0.94 7.17 6.31
CA CYS A 99 -1.05 8.63 6.44
C CYS A 99 -1.75 9.05 7.74
N ARG A 100 -2.83 8.35 8.10
CA ARG A 100 -3.57 8.60 9.35
C ARG A 100 -2.74 8.26 10.58
N LEU A 101 -2.08 7.09 10.59
CA LEU A 101 -1.20 6.66 11.68
C LEU A 101 -0.03 7.64 11.89
N ARG A 102 0.60 8.09 10.80
CA ARG A 102 1.68 9.09 10.84
C ARG A 102 1.19 10.48 11.26
N SER A 103 -0.10 10.73 11.20
CA SER A 103 -0.73 11.97 11.69
C SER A 103 -1.27 11.83 13.12
N ASP A 104 -0.94 10.74 13.82
CA ASP A 104 -1.42 10.43 15.17
C ASP A 104 -2.95 10.41 15.29
N ASP A 105 -3.66 9.99 14.23
CA ASP A 105 -5.10 9.78 14.29
C ASP A 105 -5.44 8.64 15.25
N PRO A 106 -6.09 8.91 16.41
CA PRO A 106 -6.37 7.88 17.41
C PRO A 106 -7.23 6.76 16.85
N ALA A 107 -8.22 7.08 16.01
CA ALA A 107 -9.12 6.09 15.43
C ALA A 107 -8.39 5.16 14.43
N ALA A 108 -7.27 5.60 13.85
CA ALA A 108 -6.44 4.72 13.02
C ALA A 108 -5.59 3.78 13.87
N TRP A 109 -5.07 4.27 15.00
CA TRP A 109 -4.35 3.45 15.96
C TRP A 109 -5.24 2.43 16.64
N ASP A 110 -6.47 2.79 17.00
CA ASP A 110 -7.46 1.86 17.57
C ASP A 110 -7.71 0.68 16.62
N ILE A 111 -7.87 0.95 15.31
CA ILE A 111 -8.02 -0.13 14.30
C ILE A 111 -6.81 -1.07 14.29
N ILE A 112 -5.59 -0.55 14.36
CA ILE A 112 -4.38 -1.36 14.36
C ILE A 112 -4.27 -2.16 15.66
N ASN A 113 -4.53 -1.52 16.80
CA ASN A 113 -4.46 -2.17 18.11
C ASN A 113 -5.53 -3.26 18.23
N GLU A 114 -6.79 -3.01 17.87
CA GLU A 114 -7.85 -4.02 17.88
C GLU A 114 -7.50 -5.25 17.02
N LEU A 115 -6.80 -5.07 15.90
CA LEU A 115 -6.40 -6.18 15.02
C LEU A 115 -5.23 -7.00 15.57
N TYR A 116 -4.45 -6.47 16.53
CA TYR A 116 -3.17 -7.05 16.97
C TYR A 116 -3.02 -7.18 18.50
N GLU A 117 -3.97 -6.69 19.30
CA GLU A 117 -4.01 -6.84 20.77
C GLU A 117 -4.67 -8.15 21.23
N ASP A 118 -5.36 -8.87 20.32
CA ASP A 118 -6.07 -10.14 20.61
C ASP A 118 -5.20 -11.42 20.42
N ASP A 119 -3.90 -11.30 20.15
CA ASP A 119 -2.94 -12.43 19.99
C ASP A 119 -2.00 -12.63 21.20
#